data_AF-A0A2G6J853-F1
#
_entry.id   AF-A0A2G6J853-F1
#
_cell.length_a   1.000
_cell.length_b   1.000
_cell.length_c   1.000
_cell.angle_alpha   90.00
_cell.angle_beta   90.00
_cell.angle_gamma   90.00
#
_symmetry.space_group_name_H-M   'P 1'
#
loop_
_entity.id
_entity.type
_entity.pdbx_description
1 polymer ?
#
loop_
_entity_poly.entity_id
_entity_poly.type
_entity_poly.pdbx_seq_one_letter_code
_entity_poly.pdbx_strand_id
1 'polypeptide(L)'
;MATFYEIRTPDADQPWDGQGLPAGPRAAMVGLIGLLAAIAAPYLVVLAAGDGGDPDGDGDQVLAKIADLRAWIPGDELPFEKMFSIHGAGPAVAEAGGSKAAAVEDPPITAVAGEGDELEPVELLVDPDPDPVAPAPVDANSAAALPPGAADASAATATDAAAATDAADASAAAPDAAATSPDPFARIAIPDRLWEGVTAEIEDPSGAMAPFYESLARTALKEEGAVTRIAQWGDSAIAADGMTSMARRLLQRQFGDAGHGFSLVAAGTPWYLRKDIEWTSRGFKSREFIRKQAKDGRYGYGGVAGVGYLGAHASWATVDEGPVGRTAGAFELWYHKGRGHGRLQIQVDGQERVVLDTSAEAPEDARYRLTVEDGPHTFKIRNVGGGVTRVYGAVVEREVPGVVYDSIGVVGARAARQLFADEAHTQAQLAQRDLDLMVFMYGGNALPDSTRLEAYQASFLQVLQRFRAGAPDAACLVMSPLDHGERRRGRIRTVPRMYDLMKAQKAAAFEAGCAWYSIFDAMGGEGAIGRWYNASPRLAASDLAHPTGRGSKVLGRLWHKSLMKGFAGWLKARKAAAPP
;
A
#
# COMPACT_ATOMS: atom_id res chain seq x y z
N MET A 1 28.04 -8.83 6.54
CA MET A 1 28.23 -9.92 7.52
C MET A 1 28.91 -9.29 8.71
N ALA A 2 28.31 -9.34 9.89
CA ALA A 2 29.06 -9.22 11.14
C ALA A 2 28.85 -10.56 11.84
N THR A 3 29.92 -11.35 11.91
CA THR A 3 29.93 -12.60 12.68
C THR A 3 30.20 -12.21 14.13
N PHE A 4 29.27 -12.50 15.03
CA PHE A 4 29.50 -12.31 16.45
C PHE A 4 30.11 -13.61 17.01
N TYR A 5 31.23 -13.49 17.70
CA TYR A 5 31.78 -14.56 18.52
C TYR A 5 31.33 -14.33 19.96
N GLU A 6 30.74 -15.35 20.58
CA GLU A 6 30.49 -15.39 22.02
C GLU A 6 31.71 -16.03 22.68
N ILE A 7 32.47 -15.25 23.47
CA ILE A 7 33.50 -15.80 24.36
C ILE A 7 32.85 -15.92 25.74
N ARG A 8 32.61 -17.16 26.20
CA ARG A 8 32.22 -17.41 27.59
C ARG A 8 33.48 -17.67 28.40
N THR A 9 33.73 -16.84 29.41
CA THR A 9 34.58 -17.25 30.53
C THR A 9 33.68 -17.89 31.61
N PRO A 10 34.11 -19.02 32.21
CA PRO A 10 33.45 -19.54 33.39
C PRO A 10 33.66 -18.55 34.54
N ASP A 11 32.65 -18.38 35.38
CA ASP A 11 32.61 -17.47 36.54
C ASP A 11 32.24 -16.02 36.21
N ALA A 12 30.99 -15.83 35.79
CA ALA A 12 30.31 -14.56 35.90
C ALA A 12 29.86 -14.38 37.35
N ASP A 13 30.60 -13.59 38.15
CA ASP A 13 30.08 -12.84 39.33
C ASP A 13 31.10 -11.88 39.97
N GLN A 14 32.12 -11.38 39.24
CA GLN A 14 32.94 -10.24 39.71
C GLN A 14 33.19 -9.19 38.61
N PRO A 15 33.08 -7.87 38.91
CA PRO A 15 33.46 -6.81 37.98
C PRO A 15 34.98 -6.75 37.79
N TRP A 16 35.40 -6.64 36.53
CA TRP A 16 36.80 -6.65 36.07
C TRP A 16 37.54 -5.34 36.42
N ASP A 17 38.71 -5.43 37.04
CA ASP A 17 39.50 -4.29 37.58
C ASP A 17 40.65 -3.81 36.67
N GLY A 18 40.65 -4.21 35.39
CA GLY A 18 41.45 -3.56 34.35
C GLY A 18 42.97 -3.79 34.42
N GLN A 19 43.48 -4.72 35.24
CA GLN A 19 44.90 -5.09 35.24
C GLN A 19 45.11 -6.53 34.76
N GLY A 20 45.95 -6.72 33.72
CA GLY A 20 46.44 -8.06 33.35
C GLY A 20 46.58 -8.42 31.87
N LEU A 21 46.93 -7.50 30.96
CA LEU A 21 47.32 -7.88 29.59
C LEU A 21 48.74 -7.36 29.24
N PRO A 22 49.65 -8.22 28.73
CA PRO A 22 51.00 -7.83 28.33
C PRO A 22 50.99 -6.88 27.13
N ALA A 23 52.04 -6.06 26.96
CA ALA A 23 52.07 -4.85 26.12
C ALA A 23 51.94 -5.01 24.58
N GLY A 24 51.65 -6.20 24.06
CA GLY A 24 51.51 -6.47 22.60
C GLY A 24 50.12 -6.18 22.00
N PRO A 25 48.98 -6.57 22.61
CA PRO A 25 47.65 -6.45 21.99
C PRO A 25 47.04 -5.05 22.06
N ARG A 26 47.58 -4.13 22.89
CA ARG A 26 47.07 -2.76 23.00
C ARG A 26 47.24 -1.97 21.68
N ALA A 27 48.34 -2.18 20.95
CA ALA A 27 48.59 -1.49 19.68
C ALA A 27 47.66 -1.99 18.55
N ALA A 28 47.36 -3.30 18.52
CA ALA A 28 46.46 -3.88 17.53
C ALA A 28 44.99 -3.47 17.77
N MET A 29 44.58 -3.32 19.03
CA MET A 29 43.22 -2.93 19.39
C MET A 29 42.95 -1.44 19.17
N VAL A 30 43.94 -0.57 19.48
CA VAL A 30 43.86 0.87 19.16
C VAL A 30 43.87 1.10 17.65
N GLY A 31 44.64 0.32 16.88
CA GLY A 31 44.63 0.35 15.41
C GLY A 31 43.28 -0.08 14.80
N LEU A 32 42.63 -1.10 15.38
CA LEU A 32 41.33 -1.59 14.94
C LEU A 32 40.20 -0.60 15.28
N ILE A 33 40.24 0.02 16.45
CA ILE A 33 39.28 1.05 16.89
C ILE A 33 39.43 2.32 16.03
N GLY A 34 40.66 2.75 15.73
CA GLY A 34 40.91 3.89 14.83
C GLY A 34 40.43 3.63 13.40
N LEU A 35 40.58 2.41 12.88
CA LEU A 35 40.10 2.03 11.55
C LEU A 35 38.55 1.93 11.50
N LEU A 36 37.91 1.48 12.58
CA LEU A 36 36.45 1.41 12.68
C LEU A 36 35.82 2.81 12.85
N ALA A 37 36.49 3.73 13.55
CA ALA A 37 36.06 5.13 13.66
C ALA A 37 36.16 5.90 12.33
N ALA A 38 37.13 5.55 11.47
CA ALA A 38 37.30 6.19 10.17
C ALA A 38 36.33 5.67 9.09
N ILE A 39 35.76 4.46 9.26
CA ILE A 39 34.91 3.81 8.26
C ILE A 39 33.41 3.93 8.61
N ALA A 40 33.05 4.33 9.83
CA ALA A 40 31.65 4.43 10.26
C ALA A 40 31.30 5.82 10.85
N ALA A 41 30.90 6.75 9.98
CA ALA A 41 29.94 7.79 10.32
C ALA A 41 28.72 7.61 9.41
N PRO A 42 27.48 7.56 9.94
CA PRO A 42 26.98 8.64 10.79
C PRO A 42 25.99 8.16 11.88
N TYR A 43 26.44 7.67 13.04
CA TYR A 43 25.57 7.59 14.22
C TYR A 43 26.43 7.64 15.50
N LEU A 44 26.87 8.83 15.88
CA LEU A 44 27.22 9.11 17.27
C LEU A 44 26.66 10.50 17.61
N VAL A 45 25.56 10.52 18.37
CA VAL A 45 25.07 11.74 19.02
C VAL A 45 25.69 11.76 20.41
N VAL A 46 26.58 12.72 20.67
CA VAL A 46 27.07 13.01 22.01
C VAL A 46 26.30 14.23 22.52
N LEU A 47 25.54 14.06 23.59
CA LEU A 47 24.93 15.17 24.33
C LEU A 47 25.96 15.73 25.31
N ALA A 48 26.47 16.92 25.04
CA ALA A 48 27.18 17.73 26.04
C ALA A 48 26.19 18.75 26.60
N ALA A 49 25.77 18.58 27.85
CA ALA A 49 25.13 19.63 28.62
C ALA A 49 26.21 20.42 29.36
N GLY A 50 26.29 21.73 29.10
CA GLY A 50 27.19 22.62 29.81
C GLY A 50 27.11 24.04 29.27
N ASP A 51 26.67 24.97 30.13
CA ASP A 51 26.69 26.40 29.90
C ASP A 51 28.12 26.91 29.58
N GLY A 52 28.16 28.03 28.86
CA GLY A 52 29.33 28.67 28.25
C GLY A 52 30.70 28.40 28.90
N GLY A 53 31.63 27.90 28.08
CA GLY A 53 33.04 27.76 28.41
C GLY A 53 33.91 27.68 27.15
N ASP A 54 35.01 28.41 27.21
CA ASP A 54 36.11 28.68 26.26
C ASP A 54 36.44 27.61 25.17
N PRO A 55 36.65 27.96 23.87
CA PRO A 55 36.90 26.99 22.81
C PRO A 55 38.31 26.37 22.75
N ASP A 56 39.24 26.71 23.66
CA ASP A 56 40.64 26.23 23.63
C ASP A 56 41.02 25.26 24.77
N GLY A 57 40.06 24.54 25.36
CA GLY A 57 40.29 23.59 26.45
C GLY A 57 40.66 22.15 26.01
N ASP A 58 41.72 21.62 26.62
CA ASP A 58 42.33 20.30 26.42
C ASP A 58 41.36 19.10 26.57
N GLY A 59 41.44 18.13 25.64
CA GLY A 59 40.45 17.05 25.43
C GLY A 59 40.29 16.05 26.59
N ASP A 60 41.21 16.04 27.54
CA ASP A 60 41.19 15.11 28.67
C ASP A 60 40.16 15.47 29.76
N GLN A 61 39.66 16.71 29.82
CA GLN A 61 38.64 17.10 30.81
C GLN A 61 37.20 16.67 30.43
N VAL A 62 36.95 16.37 29.15
CA VAL A 62 35.61 15.94 28.68
C VAL A 62 35.32 14.49 29.09
N LEU A 63 36.35 13.64 29.14
CA LEU A 63 36.20 12.22 29.48
C LEU A 63 35.95 11.97 30.98
N ALA A 64 36.36 12.89 31.86
CA ALA A 64 36.14 12.75 33.30
C ALA A 64 34.69 13.00 33.75
N LYS A 65 33.82 13.54 32.88
CA LYS A 65 32.41 13.84 33.21
C LYS A 65 31.41 12.73 32.83
N ILE A 66 31.87 11.64 32.23
CA ILE A 66 31.01 10.50 31.84
C ILE A 66 31.17 9.39 32.89
N ALA A 67 30.61 9.61 34.09
CA ALA A 67 30.74 8.65 35.18
C ALA A 67 29.61 7.59 35.25
N ASP A 68 28.57 7.67 34.43
CA ASP A 68 27.47 6.68 34.46
C ASP A 68 27.03 6.27 33.06
N LEU A 69 27.75 5.29 32.49
CA LEU A 69 27.24 4.48 31.38
C LEU A 69 26.72 3.17 31.96
N ARG A 70 25.43 3.12 32.30
CA ARG A 70 24.75 1.85 32.55
C ARG A 70 24.18 1.31 31.24
N ALA A 71 24.50 0.07 30.91
CA ALA A 71 23.88 -0.65 29.80
C ALA A 71 22.45 -1.08 30.17
N TRP A 72 21.48 -0.76 29.32
CA TRP A 72 20.08 -1.14 29.47
C TRP A 72 19.82 -2.55 28.95
N ILE A 73 18.96 -3.31 29.64
CA ILE A 73 18.64 -4.70 29.32
C ILE A 73 17.15 -4.78 28.89
N PRO A 74 16.76 -5.66 27.96
CA PRO A 74 15.36 -5.80 27.54
C PRO A 74 14.43 -6.12 28.72
N GLY A 75 13.49 -5.22 29.03
CA GLY A 75 12.53 -5.33 30.13
C GLY A 75 12.44 -4.08 31.02
N ASP A 76 13.41 -3.16 30.92
CA ASP A 76 13.39 -1.91 31.69
C ASP A 76 12.39 -0.89 31.09
N GLU A 77 11.57 -0.23 31.93
CA GLU A 77 10.71 0.89 31.51
C GLU A 77 11.55 2.14 31.23
N LEU A 78 11.49 2.65 29.99
CA LEU A 78 12.17 3.88 29.58
C LEU A 78 11.39 5.12 30.05
N PRO A 79 12.01 6.09 30.76
CA PRO A 79 11.31 7.28 31.23
C PRO A 79 11.25 8.31 30.08
N PHE A 80 10.30 8.14 29.17
CA PHE A 80 10.12 9.00 27.99
C PHE A 80 9.87 10.48 28.36
N GLU A 81 9.24 10.76 29.51
CA GLU A 81 8.92 12.13 29.95
C GLU A 81 10.13 12.95 30.43
N LYS A 82 11.24 12.31 30.81
CA LYS A 82 12.44 13.03 31.31
C LYS A 82 13.45 13.37 30.21
N MET A 83 13.31 12.82 29.00
CA MET A 83 14.21 13.13 27.87
C MET A 83 13.83 14.42 27.13
N PHE A 84 12.65 15.00 27.39
CA PHE A 84 12.18 16.21 26.71
C PHE A 84 11.43 17.17 27.65
N SER A 85 12.15 17.79 28.59
CA SER A 85 11.65 19.02 29.25
C SER A 85 12.48 20.21 28.77
N ILE A 86 11.89 21.09 27.95
CA ILE A 86 12.46 22.41 27.68
C ILE A 86 11.96 23.34 28.80
N HIS A 87 12.83 23.70 29.73
CA HIS A 87 12.58 24.83 30.63
C HIS A 87 13.02 26.14 29.96
N GLY A 88 12.08 27.07 29.84
CA GLY A 88 12.28 28.52 29.96
C GLY A 88 13.07 29.27 28.88
N ALA A 89 12.35 29.88 27.94
CA ALA A 89 12.70 31.21 27.43
C ALA A 89 11.42 31.96 27.04
N GLY A 90 11.09 33.01 27.81
CA GLY A 90 9.95 33.89 27.59
C GLY A 90 10.16 34.90 26.44
N PRO A 91 9.12 35.70 26.12
CA PRO A 91 8.98 36.40 24.85
C PRO A 91 9.71 37.75 24.86
N ALA A 92 10.30 38.12 23.72
CA ALA A 92 10.63 39.51 23.41
C ALA A 92 10.00 39.88 22.06
N VAL A 93 8.90 40.62 22.17
CA VAL A 93 8.22 41.33 21.08
C VAL A 93 9.11 42.48 20.64
N ALA A 94 9.32 42.62 19.32
CA ALA A 94 9.67 43.88 18.70
C ALA A 94 8.95 43.98 17.36
N GLU A 95 7.91 44.82 17.34
CA GLU A 95 7.21 45.27 16.15
C GLU A 95 8.14 46.07 15.25
N ALA A 96 8.10 45.79 13.93
CA ALA A 96 8.42 46.77 12.91
C ALA A 96 7.56 46.47 11.68
N GLY A 97 6.63 47.39 11.41
CA GLY A 97 5.59 47.26 10.41
C GLY A 97 6.07 47.22 8.96
N GLY A 98 5.29 46.52 8.14
CA GLY A 98 5.36 46.52 6.68
C GLY A 98 4.06 45.92 6.13
N SER A 99 3.37 46.67 5.29
CA SER A 99 1.97 46.52 4.88
C SER A 99 1.56 45.16 4.32
N LYS A 100 0.38 44.69 4.77
CA LYS A 100 -0.39 43.55 4.25
C LYS A 100 -0.69 43.70 2.75
N ALA A 101 -0.26 42.72 1.95
CA ALA A 101 -1.02 42.29 0.78
C ALA A 101 -1.90 41.12 1.24
N ALA A 102 -3.21 41.21 1.01
CA ALA A 102 -4.17 40.19 1.41
C ALA A 102 -3.86 38.87 0.70
N ALA A 103 -3.32 37.90 1.44
CA ALA A 103 -3.33 36.52 1.04
C ALA A 103 -4.78 36.03 1.18
N VAL A 104 -5.29 35.41 0.11
CA VAL A 104 -6.51 34.61 0.15
C VAL A 104 -6.28 33.55 1.24
N GLU A 105 -7.08 33.57 2.30
CA GLU A 105 -6.97 32.57 3.36
C GLU A 105 -7.42 31.21 2.80
N ASP A 106 -6.46 30.33 2.55
CA ASP A 106 -6.74 28.92 2.37
C ASP A 106 -7.42 28.39 3.64
N PRO A 107 -8.49 27.58 3.54
CA PRO A 107 -9.17 27.04 4.71
C PRO A 107 -8.18 26.26 5.59
N PRO A 108 -8.35 26.29 6.92
CA PRO A 108 -7.37 25.73 7.84
C PRO A 108 -7.25 24.21 7.64
N ILE A 109 -6.05 23.77 7.24
CA ILE A 109 -5.62 22.35 7.10
C ILE A 109 -5.98 21.51 8.35
N THR A 110 -6.16 22.15 9.51
CA THR A 110 -6.52 21.53 10.78
C THR A 110 -7.94 20.96 10.84
N ALA A 111 -8.88 21.40 9.99
CA ALA A 111 -10.26 20.88 10.00
C ALA A 111 -10.35 19.40 9.57
N VAL A 112 -9.36 18.87 8.84
CA VAL A 112 -9.29 17.45 8.43
C VAL A 112 -8.50 16.61 9.44
N ALA A 113 -7.87 17.24 10.43
CA ALA A 113 -6.91 16.63 11.35
C ALA A 113 -7.54 16.17 12.69
N GLY A 114 -8.81 15.76 12.67
CA GLY A 114 -9.51 15.19 13.83
C GLY A 114 -8.66 14.16 14.57
N GLU A 115 -8.65 14.25 15.90
CA GLU A 115 -7.71 13.53 16.77
C GLU A 115 -8.03 12.06 16.99
N GLY A 116 -9.28 11.66 16.74
CA GLY A 116 -9.75 10.29 16.93
C GLY A 116 -9.37 9.35 15.79
N ASP A 117 -9.21 8.07 16.14
CA ASP A 117 -9.49 6.97 15.21
C ASP A 117 -10.99 6.81 14.93
N GLU A 118 -11.84 7.69 15.47
CA GLU A 118 -13.25 7.81 15.10
C GLU A 118 -13.37 8.13 13.61
N LEU A 119 -13.96 7.18 12.89
CA LEU A 119 -14.34 7.34 11.51
C LEU A 119 -15.71 8.02 11.48
N GLU A 120 -15.79 9.25 10.97
CA GLU A 120 -17.04 9.91 10.53
C GLU A 120 -17.93 8.92 9.76
N PRO A 121 -19.27 8.89 9.96
CA PRO A 121 -20.17 7.97 9.25
C PRO A 121 -19.94 8.01 7.73
N VAL A 122 -19.61 6.89 7.09
CA VAL A 122 -19.24 6.82 5.66
C VAL A 122 -20.34 6.22 4.79
N GLU A 123 -21.57 6.10 5.31
CA GLU A 123 -22.65 5.36 4.64
C GLU A 123 -22.97 5.88 3.23
N LEU A 124 -23.02 4.94 2.29
CA LEU A 124 -23.59 5.11 0.96
C LEU A 124 -25.12 5.21 1.06
N LEU A 125 -25.73 5.96 0.14
CA LEU A 125 -27.17 5.89 -0.06
C LEU A 125 -27.42 4.94 -1.23
N VAL A 126 -28.00 3.78 -0.93
CA VAL A 126 -28.44 2.82 -1.95
C VAL A 126 -29.94 2.69 -1.80
N ASP A 127 -30.70 3.16 -2.80
CA ASP A 127 -32.15 3.01 -2.81
C ASP A 127 -32.51 1.52 -2.83
N PRO A 128 -33.57 1.07 -2.12
CA PRO A 128 -34.02 -0.32 -2.17
C PRO A 128 -34.45 -0.72 -3.59
N ASP A 129 -34.52 -2.03 -3.86
CA ASP A 129 -34.91 -2.51 -5.19
C ASP A 129 -36.34 -2.05 -5.45
N PRO A 130 -36.65 -1.42 -6.60
CA PRO A 130 -38.05 -1.30 -6.98
C PRO A 130 -38.65 -2.70 -6.91
N ASP A 131 -39.71 -2.87 -6.11
CA ASP A 131 -40.46 -4.12 -6.03
C ASP A 131 -40.67 -4.63 -7.47
N PRO A 132 -40.50 -5.94 -7.74
CA PRO A 132 -40.75 -6.47 -9.06
C PRO A 132 -42.16 -6.02 -9.46
N VAL A 133 -42.23 -5.17 -10.48
CA VAL A 133 -43.49 -4.63 -10.99
C VAL A 133 -44.37 -5.84 -11.24
N ALA A 134 -45.43 -5.98 -10.44
CA ALA A 134 -46.38 -7.06 -10.60
C ALA A 134 -46.79 -7.06 -12.08
N PRO A 135 -46.72 -8.21 -12.78
CA PRO A 135 -47.09 -8.26 -14.19
C PRO A 135 -48.46 -7.61 -14.32
N ALA A 136 -48.56 -6.65 -15.26
CA ALA A 136 -49.83 -6.00 -15.56
C ALA A 136 -50.91 -7.07 -15.69
N PRO A 137 -52.11 -6.86 -15.12
CA PRO A 137 -53.18 -7.84 -15.23
C PRO A 137 -53.38 -8.16 -16.71
N VAL A 138 -53.10 -9.41 -17.07
CA VAL A 138 -53.45 -9.93 -18.38
C VAL A 138 -54.96 -9.78 -18.51
N ASP A 139 -55.39 -8.89 -19.40
CA ASP A 139 -56.78 -8.77 -19.79
C ASP A 139 -57.27 -10.15 -20.27
N ALA A 140 -58.03 -10.82 -19.41
CA ALA A 140 -58.72 -12.06 -19.71
C ALA A 140 -59.90 -11.75 -20.65
N ASN A 141 -59.61 -11.28 -21.86
CA ASN A 141 -60.60 -11.16 -22.93
C ASN A 141 -59.98 -11.14 -24.33
N SER A 142 -59.27 -12.21 -24.67
CA SER A 142 -59.06 -12.60 -26.07
C SER A 142 -59.06 -14.12 -26.21
N ALA A 143 -60.22 -14.71 -25.90
CA ALA A 143 -60.51 -16.07 -26.32
C ALA A 143 -60.68 -16.09 -27.86
N ALA A 144 -59.70 -16.65 -28.57
CA ALA A 144 -59.88 -17.08 -29.96
C ALA A 144 -59.26 -18.47 -30.16
N ALA A 145 -60.17 -19.43 -30.13
CA ALA A 145 -60.13 -20.84 -30.53
C ALA A 145 -58.91 -21.37 -31.31
N LEU A 146 -58.33 -22.45 -30.79
CA LEU A 146 -57.60 -23.48 -31.55
C LEU A 146 -58.56 -24.65 -31.88
N PRO A 147 -58.52 -25.23 -33.09
CA PRO A 147 -59.01 -26.59 -33.32
C PRO A 147 -57.89 -27.65 -33.19
N PRO A 148 -58.23 -28.93 -32.89
CA PRO A 148 -57.31 -29.91 -32.33
C PRO A 148 -56.90 -31.03 -33.29
N GLY A 149 -55.85 -31.79 -32.91
CA GLY A 149 -55.52 -33.14 -33.43
C GLY A 149 -54.00 -33.31 -33.62
N ALA A 150 -53.24 -33.86 -32.67
CA ALA A 150 -53.09 -35.25 -32.23
C ALA A 150 -52.06 -36.08 -33.03
N ALA A 151 -51.10 -36.62 -32.25
CA ALA A 151 -50.40 -37.92 -32.36
C ALA A 151 -48.90 -37.94 -32.73
N ASP A 152 -48.11 -38.36 -31.73
CA ASP A 152 -46.95 -39.26 -31.69
C ASP A 152 -46.07 -39.48 -32.93
N ALA A 153 -44.74 -39.36 -32.76
CA ALA A 153 -43.82 -40.50 -32.60
C ALA A 153 -42.32 -40.14 -32.74
N SER A 154 -41.55 -40.65 -31.76
CA SER A 154 -40.16 -41.13 -31.72
C SER A 154 -39.10 -40.83 -32.82
N ALA A 155 -37.88 -40.62 -32.30
CA ALA A 155 -36.61 -41.25 -32.69
C ALA A 155 -35.82 -40.79 -33.94
N ALA A 156 -34.67 -40.18 -33.62
CA ALA A 156 -33.31 -40.51 -34.04
C ALA A 156 -32.83 -40.31 -35.50
N THR A 157 -31.55 -39.89 -35.53
CA THR A 157 -30.51 -40.00 -36.56
C THR A 157 -30.21 -38.80 -37.45
N ALA A 158 -28.90 -38.54 -37.52
CA ALA A 158 -28.19 -37.51 -38.24
C ALA A 158 -28.06 -37.83 -39.74
N THR A 159 -27.86 -36.81 -40.59
CA THR A 159 -26.64 -36.59 -41.39
C THR A 159 -26.81 -35.42 -42.38
N ASP A 160 -25.73 -34.64 -42.49
CA ASP A 160 -25.14 -33.98 -43.65
C ASP A 160 -25.83 -32.87 -44.49
N ALA A 161 -25.10 -31.75 -44.48
CA ALA A 161 -24.48 -31.06 -45.63
C ALA A 161 -25.30 -30.15 -46.56
N ALA A 162 -24.87 -28.87 -46.50
CA ALA A 162 -24.45 -28.01 -47.60
C ALA A 162 -25.46 -27.15 -48.38
N ALA A 163 -25.00 -25.91 -48.54
CA ALA A 163 -25.19 -24.96 -49.64
C ALA A 163 -26.38 -23.99 -49.62
N ALA A 164 -25.99 -22.72 -49.63
CA ALA A 164 -26.76 -21.49 -49.76
C ALA A 164 -27.74 -21.45 -50.95
N THR A 165 -28.79 -20.65 -50.82
CA THR A 165 -29.11 -19.56 -51.77
C THR A 165 -30.22 -18.65 -51.23
N ASP A 166 -30.06 -17.37 -51.53
CA ASP A 166 -30.97 -16.25 -51.24
C ASP A 166 -32.43 -16.50 -51.63
N ALA A 167 -33.35 -16.10 -50.76
CA ALA A 167 -34.62 -15.49 -51.16
C ALA A 167 -35.09 -14.55 -50.05
N ALA A 168 -35.04 -13.25 -50.35
CA ALA A 168 -35.63 -12.20 -49.55
C ALA A 168 -37.15 -12.40 -49.46
N ASP A 169 -37.68 -12.32 -48.24
CA ASP A 169 -39.06 -11.87 -48.07
C ASP A 169 -39.13 -10.86 -46.91
N ALA A 170 -39.63 -9.68 -47.26
CA ALA A 170 -39.66 -8.51 -46.41
C ALA A 170 -40.88 -8.60 -45.48
N SER A 171 -40.68 -9.12 -44.27
CA SER A 171 -41.56 -8.84 -43.15
C SER A 171 -40.99 -7.67 -42.37
N ALA A 172 -41.62 -6.50 -42.53
CA ALA A 172 -41.43 -5.35 -41.66
C ALA A 172 -41.87 -5.71 -40.23
N ALA A 173 -40.95 -6.30 -39.47
CA ALA A 173 -41.05 -6.33 -38.02
C ALA A 173 -40.82 -4.89 -37.54
N ALA A 174 -41.83 -4.32 -36.89
CA ALA A 174 -41.64 -3.15 -36.05
C ALA A 174 -40.42 -3.40 -35.15
N PRO A 175 -39.55 -2.40 -34.92
CA PRO A 175 -38.49 -2.58 -33.93
C PRO A 175 -39.20 -2.82 -32.61
N ASP A 176 -39.10 -4.05 -32.09
CA ASP A 176 -39.29 -4.30 -30.67
C ASP A 176 -38.42 -3.28 -29.98
N ALA A 177 -39.05 -2.30 -29.34
CA ALA A 177 -38.39 -1.43 -28.40
C ALA A 177 -37.85 -2.36 -27.33
N ALA A 178 -36.56 -2.73 -27.46
CA ALA A 178 -35.84 -3.46 -26.45
C ALA A 178 -36.07 -2.67 -25.16
N ALA A 179 -36.86 -3.25 -24.26
CA ALA A 179 -37.09 -2.71 -22.94
C ALA A 179 -35.71 -2.62 -22.30
N THR A 180 -35.13 -1.42 -22.31
CA THR A 180 -33.85 -1.16 -21.68
C THR A 180 -34.07 -1.32 -20.20
N SER A 181 -33.59 -2.44 -19.64
CA SER A 181 -33.55 -2.60 -18.19
C SER A 181 -32.85 -1.39 -17.58
N PRO A 182 -33.44 -0.75 -16.56
CA PRO A 182 -32.85 0.42 -15.95
C PRO A 182 -31.45 0.09 -15.44
N ASP A 183 -30.53 1.05 -15.59
CA ASP A 183 -29.15 0.90 -15.13
C ASP A 183 -29.11 0.53 -13.63
N PRO A 184 -28.63 -0.66 -13.24
CA PRO A 184 -28.69 -1.11 -11.85
C PRO A 184 -27.93 -0.18 -10.89
N PHE A 185 -26.92 0.54 -11.39
CA PHE A 185 -26.13 1.48 -10.59
C PHE A 185 -26.83 2.82 -10.35
N ALA A 186 -27.95 3.10 -11.02
CA ALA A 186 -28.71 4.35 -10.85
C ALA A 186 -29.27 4.54 -9.42
N ARG A 187 -29.33 3.46 -8.64
CA ARG A 187 -29.74 3.41 -7.23
C ARG A 187 -28.65 3.85 -6.25
N ILE A 188 -27.41 4.02 -6.71
CA ILE A 188 -26.27 4.41 -5.87
C ILE A 188 -26.13 5.93 -5.89
N ALA A 189 -26.11 6.54 -4.72
CA ALA A 189 -25.77 7.95 -4.53
C ALA A 189 -24.63 8.11 -3.51
N ILE A 190 -23.66 8.95 -3.87
CA ILE A 190 -22.54 9.31 -3.01
C ILE A 190 -22.85 10.68 -2.39
N PRO A 191 -23.11 10.77 -1.08
CA PRO A 191 -23.40 12.05 -0.44
C PRO A 191 -22.25 13.05 -0.59
N ASP A 192 -22.58 14.31 -0.91
CA ASP A 192 -21.58 15.39 -1.12
C ASP A 192 -20.62 15.56 0.05
N ARG A 193 -21.10 15.36 1.29
CA ARG A 193 -20.29 15.39 2.52
C ARG A 193 -19.09 14.43 2.50
N LEU A 194 -19.15 13.34 1.72
CA LEU A 194 -18.05 12.37 1.61
C LEU A 194 -16.88 12.89 0.76
N TRP A 195 -17.07 13.97 0.02
CA TRP A 195 -16.02 14.61 -0.78
C TRP A 195 -16.01 16.14 -0.63
N GLU A 196 -16.69 16.68 0.38
CA GLU A 196 -16.61 18.10 0.70
C GLU A 196 -15.17 18.50 1.08
N GLY A 197 -14.72 19.65 0.58
CA GLY A 197 -13.36 20.15 0.81
C GLY A 197 -12.27 19.37 0.06
N VAL A 198 -12.61 18.66 -1.02
CA VAL A 198 -11.61 18.15 -1.97
C VAL A 198 -10.81 19.33 -2.55
N THR A 199 -9.50 19.23 -2.47
CA THR A 199 -8.54 20.25 -2.93
C THR A 199 -7.81 19.84 -4.22
N ALA A 200 -7.89 18.57 -4.61
CA ALA A 200 -7.39 18.06 -5.88
C ALA A 200 -8.29 16.93 -6.38
N GLU A 201 -8.64 16.93 -7.66
CA GLU A 201 -9.47 15.88 -8.26
C GLU A 201 -8.60 14.88 -9.04
N ILE A 202 -9.16 13.70 -9.32
CA ILE A 202 -8.54 12.72 -10.22
C ILE A 202 -8.72 13.22 -11.66
N GLU A 203 -7.60 13.43 -12.34
CA GLU A 203 -7.57 13.78 -13.76
C GLU A 203 -7.55 12.50 -14.59
N ASP A 204 -8.64 12.23 -15.31
CA ASP A 204 -8.82 11.01 -16.09
C ASP A 204 -9.34 11.30 -17.51
N PRO A 205 -8.48 11.81 -18.42
CA PRO A 205 -8.90 12.20 -19.77
C PRO A 205 -9.30 11.01 -20.66
N SER A 206 -8.88 9.78 -20.33
CA SER A 206 -9.13 8.57 -21.11
C SER A 206 -10.22 7.67 -20.52
N GLY A 207 -10.80 8.02 -19.37
CA GLY A 207 -11.75 7.15 -18.65
C GLY A 207 -11.09 5.90 -18.04
N ALA A 208 -9.80 5.96 -17.73
CA ALA A 208 -9.00 4.88 -17.16
C ALA A 208 -9.53 4.36 -15.81
N MET A 209 -10.29 5.18 -15.08
CA MET A 209 -10.89 4.82 -13.79
C MET A 209 -12.25 4.13 -13.89
N ALA A 210 -12.87 4.11 -15.08
CA ALA A 210 -14.23 3.57 -15.25
C ALA A 210 -14.38 2.09 -14.82
N PRO A 211 -13.47 1.15 -15.16
CA PRO A 211 -13.58 -0.24 -14.70
C PRO A 211 -13.57 -0.37 -13.18
N PHE A 212 -12.73 0.43 -12.51
CA PHE A 212 -12.68 0.46 -11.05
C PHE A 212 -13.98 0.99 -10.43
N TYR A 213 -14.55 2.05 -10.98
CA TYR A 213 -15.82 2.58 -10.49
C TYR A 213 -16.99 1.62 -10.72
N GLU A 214 -16.98 0.87 -11.82
CA GLU A 214 -17.94 -0.20 -12.04
C GLU A 214 -17.79 -1.31 -10.98
N SER A 215 -16.56 -1.77 -10.70
CA SER A 215 -16.30 -2.74 -9.62
C SER A 215 -16.79 -2.24 -8.26
N LEU A 216 -16.50 -0.98 -7.91
CA LEU A 216 -17.02 -0.36 -6.69
C LEU A 216 -18.55 -0.30 -6.65
N ALA A 217 -19.21 -0.06 -7.78
CA ALA A 217 -20.66 -0.03 -7.86
C ALA A 217 -21.26 -1.40 -7.57
N ARG A 218 -20.69 -2.48 -8.14
CA ARG A 218 -21.10 -3.86 -7.84
C ARG A 218 -20.92 -4.20 -6.36
N THR A 219 -19.79 -3.80 -5.79
CA THR A 219 -19.51 -3.96 -4.36
C THR A 219 -20.48 -3.15 -3.49
N ALA A 220 -20.84 -1.93 -3.90
CA ALA A 220 -21.84 -1.11 -3.21
C ALA A 220 -23.23 -1.74 -3.21
N LEU A 221 -23.61 -2.40 -4.31
CA LEU A 221 -24.85 -3.16 -4.42
C LEU A 221 -24.83 -4.51 -3.71
N LYS A 222 -23.68 -4.90 -3.13
CA LYS A 222 -23.50 -6.20 -2.48
C LYS A 222 -23.81 -7.38 -3.41
N GLU A 223 -23.46 -7.25 -4.69
CA GLU A 223 -23.53 -8.36 -5.65
C GLU A 223 -22.74 -9.57 -5.10
N GLU A 224 -23.27 -10.77 -5.29
CA GLU A 224 -22.64 -11.99 -4.81
C GLU A 224 -21.22 -12.13 -5.39
N GLY A 225 -20.23 -12.34 -4.52
CA GLY A 225 -18.83 -12.44 -4.91
C GLY A 225 -18.13 -11.12 -5.29
N ALA A 226 -18.81 -9.98 -5.21
CA ALA A 226 -18.23 -8.69 -5.60
C ALA A 226 -17.16 -8.20 -4.60
N VAL A 227 -15.90 -8.35 -4.98
CA VAL A 227 -14.75 -7.86 -4.21
C VAL A 227 -13.95 -6.88 -5.06
N THR A 228 -13.87 -5.62 -4.64
CA THR A 228 -13.03 -4.63 -5.31
C THR A 228 -11.63 -4.59 -4.69
N ARG A 229 -10.61 -4.89 -5.49
CA ARG A 229 -9.20 -5.02 -5.10
C ARG A 229 -8.38 -3.83 -5.59
N ILE A 230 -7.82 -3.09 -4.64
CA ILE A 230 -6.92 -1.96 -4.89
C ILE A 230 -5.51 -2.37 -4.49
N ALA A 231 -4.53 -2.07 -5.33
CA ALA A 231 -3.12 -2.22 -5.01
C ALA A 231 -2.38 -0.91 -5.17
N GLN A 232 -1.65 -0.51 -4.13
CA GLN A 232 -0.81 0.67 -4.17
C GLN A 232 0.66 0.32 -3.98
N TRP A 233 1.44 0.51 -5.04
CA TRP A 233 2.89 0.41 -5.01
C TRP A 233 3.53 1.77 -4.79
N GLY A 234 4.53 1.79 -3.91
CA GLY A 234 5.25 3.01 -3.64
C GLY A 234 6.53 2.82 -2.87
N ASP A 235 6.98 3.90 -2.28
CA ASP A 235 8.21 3.95 -1.50
C ASP A 235 7.94 4.07 0.01
N SER A 236 8.85 4.74 0.74
CA SER A 236 8.73 4.92 2.18
C SER A 236 7.50 5.74 2.60
N ALA A 237 6.90 6.54 1.70
CA ALA A 237 5.70 7.31 2.01
C ALA A 237 4.50 6.43 2.42
N ILE A 238 4.43 5.20 1.90
CA ILE A 238 3.35 4.23 2.19
C ILE A 238 3.83 2.99 2.94
N ALA A 239 5.15 2.78 3.09
CA ALA A 239 5.71 1.55 3.67
C ALA A 239 5.25 1.29 5.12
N ALA A 240 5.00 2.33 5.89
CA ALA A 240 4.48 2.22 7.26
C ALA A 240 2.94 2.03 7.31
N ASP A 241 2.30 1.82 6.15
CA ASP A 241 0.86 1.63 5.96
C ASP A 241 0.01 2.76 6.56
N GLY A 242 0.54 3.99 6.63
CA GLY A 242 -0.13 5.11 7.29
C GLY A 242 -1.35 5.62 6.50
N MET A 243 -1.12 6.13 5.28
CA MET A 243 -2.21 6.67 4.45
C MET A 243 -3.09 5.57 3.86
N THR A 244 -2.47 4.45 3.48
CA THR A 244 -3.13 3.29 2.90
C THR A 244 -4.06 2.60 3.89
N SER A 245 -3.68 2.47 5.17
CA SER A 245 -4.61 1.95 6.19
C SER A 245 -5.80 2.85 6.41
N MET A 246 -5.60 4.17 6.44
CA MET A 246 -6.72 5.09 6.60
C MET A 246 -7.68 5.00 5.39
N ALA A 247 -7.16 4.97 4.17
CA ALA A 247 -7.97 4.77 2.98
C ALA A 247 -8.70 3.42 3.00
N ARG A 248 -8.01 2.33 3.34
CA ARG A 248 -8.58 0.99 3.50
C ARG A 248 -9.73 0.99 4.50
N ARG A 249 -9.54 1.53 5.71
CA ARG A 249 -10.56 1.60 6.75
C ARG A 249 -11.81 2.35 6.30
N LEU A 250 -11.64 3.49 5.62
CA LEU A 250 -12.75 4.29 5.11
C LEU A 250 -13.52 3.53 4.02
N LEU A 251 -12.81 2.93 3.08
CA LEU A 251 -13.41 2.16 1.99
C LEU A 251 -14.09 0.89 2.51
N GLN A 252 -13.47 0.15 3.41
CA GLN A 252 -14.05 -1.07 3.97
C GLN A 252 -15.28 -0.79 4.83
N ARG A 253 -15.27 0.32 5.58
CA ARG A 253 -16.47 0.74 6.32
C ARG A 253 -17.62 1.13 5.39
N GLN A 254 -17.30 1.68 4.23
CA GLN A 254 -18.29 2.15 3.26
C GLN A 254 -18.83 1.04 2.36
N PHE A 255 -17.96 0.15 1.89
CA PHE A 255 -18.24 -0.84 0.85
C PHE A 255 -18.21 -2.28 1.37
N GLY A 256 -17.77 -2.52 2.61
CA GLY A 256 -17.58 -3.85 3.22
C GLY A 256 -16.10 -4.20 3.38
N ASP A 257 -15.75 -4.90 4.46
CA ASP A 257 -14.41 -5.45 4.70
C ASP A 257 -14.29 -6.83 4.04
N ALA A 258 -13.62 -6.92 2.89
CA ALA A 258 -13.33 -8.20 2.24
C ALA A 258 -11.93 -8.75 2.62
N GLY A 259 -11.34 -8.22 3.69
CA GLY A 259 -10.06 -8.63 4.25
C GLY A 259 -8.89 -7.70 3.93
N HIS A 260 -7.73 -8.04 4.48
CA HIS A 260 -6.57 -7.16 4.56
C HIS A 260 -5.70 -7.12 3.28
N GLY A 261 -5.85 -8.13 2.42
CA GLY A 261 -5.12 -8.25 1.17
C GLY A 261 -3.70 -8.80 1.33
N PHE A 262 -2.86 -8.56 0.33
CA PHE A 262 -1.51 -9.07 0.23
C PHE A 262 -0.55 -8.36 1.20
N SER A 263 0.31 -9.11 1.89
CA SER A 263 1.40 -8.61 2.73
C SER A 263 2.69 -9.41 2.47
N LEU A 264 3.83 -8.72 2.46
CA LEU A 264 5.15 -9.35 2.29
C LEU A 264 5.43 -10.41 3.36
N VAL A 265 6.16 -11.48 3.00
CA VAL A 265 6.63 -12.46 4.00
C VAL A 265 7.73 -11.88 4.89
N ALA A 266 8.53 -10.96 4.36
CA ALA A 266 9.65 -10.34 5.03
C ALA A 266 9.95 -8.99 4.37
N ALA A 267 10.45 -8.05 5.15
CA ALA A 267 10.90 -6.75 4.68
C ALA A 267 12.39 -6.56 5.02
N GLY A 268 13.13 -5.81 4.19
CA GLY A 268 14.53 -5.47 4.49
C GLY A 268 14.70 -4.32 5.49
N THR A 269 13.61 -3.75 5.99
CA THR A 269 13.63 -2.65 6.95
C THR A 269 12.51 -2.82 8.00
N PRO A 270 12.69 -2.31 9.23
CA PRO A 270 11.64 -2.31 10.25
C PRO A 270 10.50 -1.31 9.97
N TRP A 271 10.64 -0.48 8.93
CA TRP A 271 9.67 0.56 8.57
C TRP A 271 8.57 0.07 7.63
N TYR A 272 8.68 -1.16 7.13
CA TYR A 272 7.54 -1.84 6.53
C TYR A 272 6.63 -2.33 7.66
N LEU A 273 5.45 -1.73 7.76
CA LEU A 273 4.45 -2.06 8.75
C LEU A 273 3.15 -2.37 8.03
N ARG A 274 2.31 -3.18 8.66
CA ARG A 274 0.94 -3.43 8.23
C ARG A 274 0.04 -3.19 9.43
N LYS A 275 -0.85 -2.20 9.31
CA LYS A 275 -1.82 -1.88 10.35
C LYS A 275 -3.04 -2.76 10.17
N ASP A 276 -3.85 -2.99 11.20
CA ASP A 276 -5.08 -3.78 11.10
C ASP A 276 -4.86 -5.26 10.71
N ILE A 277 -3.64 -5.76 10.89
CA ILE A 277 -3.26 -7.18 10.81
C ILE A 277 -2.03 -7.38 11.70
N GLU A 278 -1.97 -8.48 12.43
CA GLU A 278 -0.74 -8.86 13.13
C GLU A 278 0.18 -9.63 12.19
N TRP A 279 1.34 -9.07 11.91
CA TRP A 279 2.32 -9.66 11.02
C TRP A 279 3.65 -9.89 11.72
N THR A 280 4.15 -11.13 11.68
CA THR A 280 5.49 -11.46 12.19
C THR A 280 6.30 -12.22 11.15
N SER A 281 7.61 -12.00 11.16
CA SER A 281 8.54 -12.71 10.28
C SER A 281 9.90 -12.88 10.95
N ARG A 282 10.40 -14.12 10.99
CA ARG A 282 11.68 -14.48 11.60
C ARG A 282 12.42 -15.50 10.73
N GLY A 283 13.73 -15.30 10.56
CA GLY A 283 14.61 -16.23 9.85
C GLY A 283 14.55 -16.16 8.31
N PHE A 284 13.72 -15.29 7.75
CA PHE A 284 13.75 -14.96 6.32
C PHE A 284 14.79 -13.88 6.02
N LYS A 285 15.60 -14.09 4.98
CA LYS A 285 16.46 -13.04 4.40
C LYS A 285 15.75 -12.43 3.20
N SER A 286 15.45 -11.13 3.26
CA SER A 286 14.83 -10.43 2.12
C SER A 286 15.79 -10.33 0.92
N ARG A 287 15.18 -10.34 -0.26
CA ARG A 287 15.76 -10.00 -1.56
C ARG A 287 14.86 -8.97 -2.17
N GLU A 288 15.36 -7.76 -2.33
CA GLU A 288 14.57 -6.60 -2.73
C GLU A 288 14.95 -6.14 -4.14
N PHE A 289 13.95 -5.78 -4.94
CA PHE A 289 14.15 -5.30 -6.31
C PHE A 289 15.06 -4.07 -6.34
N ILE A 290 14.93 -3.17 -5.36
CA ILE A 290 15.66 -1.90 -5.30
C ILE A 290 17.19 -2.05 -5.33
N ARG A 291 17.70 -3.20 -4.90
CA ARG A 291 19.14 -3.53 -4.81
C ARG A 291 19.58 -4.63 -5.77
N LYS A 292 18.70 -5.07 -6.68
CA LYS A 292 18.95 -6.17 -7.64
C LYS A 292 19.52 -7.44 -6.97
N GLN A 293 19.00 -7.80 -5.79
CA GLN A 293 19.58 -8.86 -4.96
C GLN A 293 19.24 -10.29 -5.42
N ALA A 294 18.17 -10.46 -6.19
CA ALA A 294 17.83 -11.70 -6.83
C ALA A 294 18.39 -11.74 -8.26
N LYS A 295 19.29 -12.70 -8.53
CA LYS A 295 19.93 -12.84 -9.84
C LYS A 295 18.94 -13.18 -10.96
N ASP A 296 17.88 -13.89 -10.62
CA ASP A 296 16.80 -14.30 -11.53
C ASP A 296 15.70 -13.24 -11.68
N GLY A 297 15.81 -12.08 -11.02
CA GLY A 297 14.78 -11.03 -11.08
C GLY A 297 13.44 -11.40 -10.43
N ARG A 298 13.33 -12.54 -9.74
CA ARG A 298 12.06 -13.03 -9.17
C ARG A 298 11.81 -12.46 -7.77
N TYR A 299 11.21 -11.28 -7.69
CA TYR A 299 10.92 -10.58 -6.43
C TYR A 299 9.48 -10.73 -5.95
N GLY A 300 8.57 -11.28 -6.76
CA GLY A 300 7.14 -11.42 -6.47
C GLY A 300 6.37 -10.12 -6.67
N TYR A 301 5.05 -10.23 -6.55
CA TYR A 301 4.07 -9.13 -6.63
C TYR A 301 4.44 -7.89 -5.78
N GLY A 302 4.97 -8.11 -4.58
CA GLY A 302 5.36 -7.05 -3.67
C GLY A 302 6.76 -6.46 -3.89
N GLY A 303 7.53 -6.99 -4.85
CA GLY A 303 8.91 -6.57 -5.09
C GLY A 303 9.93 -7.05 -4.03
N VAL A 304 9.53 -7.96 -3.14
CA VAL A 304 10.42 -8.59 -2.15
C VAL A 304 10.17 -10.09 -2.07
N ALA A 305 11.25 -10.87 -2.18
CA ALA A 305 11.26 -12.30 -1.92
C ALA A 305 12.00 -12.61 -0.62
N GLY A 306 11.39 -13.33 0.30
CA GLY A 306 12.03 -13.85 1.51
C GLY A 306 12.64 -15.22 1.28
N VAL A 307 13.94 -15.37 1.49
CA VAL A 307 14.64 -16.67 1.49
C VAL A 307 14.71 -17.20 2.92
N GLY A 308 13.95 -18.25 3.23
CA GLY A 308 13.85 -18.88 4.54
C GLY A 308 14.74 -20.12 4.66
N TYR A 309 15.55 -20.19 5.71
CA TYR A 309 16.29 -21.40 6.09
C TYR A 309 15.47 -22.27 7.06
N LEU A 310 16.02 -23.41 7.48
CA LEU A 310 15.36 -24.27 8.47
C LEU A 310 14.88 -23.46 9.69
N GLY A 311 13.59 -23.58 10.00
CA GLY A 311 12.95 -22.89 11.12
C GLY A 311 12.55 -21.43 10.86
N ALA A 312 12.84 -20.87 9.69
CA ALA A 312 12.26 -19.59 9.26
C ALA A 312 10.73 -19.69 9.27
N HIS A 313 10.06 -18.69 9.82
CA HIS A 313 8.61 -18.69 9.98
C HIS A 313 8.04 -17.28 9.90
N ALA A 314 6.79 -17.19 9.48
CA ALA A 314 6.03 -15.95 9.45
C ALA A 314 4.57 -16.24 9.84
N SER A 315 3.88 -15.22 10.34
CA SER A 315 2.47 -15.31 10.69
C SER A 315 1.71 -14.07 10.25
N TRP A 316 0.43 -14.29 9.93
CA TRP A 316 -0.57 -13.27 9.66
C TRP A 316 -1.79 -13.61 10.51
N ALA A 317 -2.19 -12.70 11.40
CA ALA A 317 -3.35 -12.89 12.25
C ALA A 317 -4.29 -11.68 12.20
N THR A 318 -5.58 -11.96 12.37
CA THR A 318 -6.58 -10.92 12.63
C THR A 318 -6.25 -10.17 13.92
N VAL A 319 -6.61 -8.90 14.00
CA VAL A 319 -6.43 -8.11 15.22
C VAL A 319 -7.59 -8.30 16.19
N ASP A 320 -7.29 -8.30 17.49
CA ASP A 320 -8.32 -8.37 18.54
C ASP A 320 -9.17 -7.09 18.60
N GLU A 321 -8.52 -5.94 18.38
CA GLU A 321 -9.10 -4.61 18.44
C GLU A 321 -8.77 -3.78 17.20
N GLY A 322 -9.71 -2.92 16.79
CA GLY A 322 -9.55 -2.04 15.64
C GLY A 322 -10.82 -1.93 14.82
N PRO A 323 -10.88 -0.95 13.90
CA PRO A 323 -12.07 -0.70 13.09
C PRO A 323 -12.29 -1.74 11.97
N VAL A 324 -11.24 -2.47 11.56
CA VAL A 324 -11.25 -3.48 10.49
C VAL A 324 -10.21 -4.58 10.80
N GLY A 325 -10.22 -5.69 10.05
CA GLY A 325 -9.19 -6.73 10.17
C GLY A 325 -9.38 -7.70 11.34
N ARG A 326 -10.58 -7.75 11.91
CA ARG A 326 -10.94 -8.68 13.01
C ARG A 326 -11.38 -10.06 12.52
N THR A 327 -11.63 -10.20 11.22
CA THR A 327 -12.14 -11.41 10.58
C THR A 327 -11.37 -11.72 9.30
N ALA A 328 -11.17 -13.00 9.03
CA ALA A 328 -10.63 -13.53 7.79
C ALA A 328 -11.41 -14.81 7.43
N GLY A 329 -11.55 -15.10 6.14
CA GLY A 329 -12.19 -16.32 5.64
C GLY A 329 -11.31 -17.09 4.65
N ALA A 330 -10.22 -16.49 4.17
CA ALA A 330 -9.31 -17.14 3.24
C ALA A 330 -7.87 -16.65 3.42
N PHE A 331 -6.94 -17.58 3.30
CA PHE A 331 -5.50 -17.33 3.29
C PHE A 331 -4.89 -17.90 2.02
N GLU A 332 -4.03 -17.13 1.36
CA GLU A 332 -3.29 -17.61 0.19
C GLU A 332 -1.80 -17.30 0.31
N LEU A 333 -0.96 -18.33 0.32
CA LEU A 333 0.49 -18.22 0.36
C LEU A 333 1.07 -18.16 -1.04
N TRP A 334 1.92 -17.17 -1.32
CA TRP A 334 2.60 -17.00 -2.61
C TRP A 334 4.08 -17.33 -2.43
N TYR A 335 4.57 -18.32 -3.19
CA TYR A 335 5.92 -18.85 -3.01
C TYR A 335 6.55 -19.31 -4.32
N HIS A 336 7.85 -19.58 -4.27
CA HIS A 336 8.65 -20.00 -5.41
C HIS A 336 9.14 -21.43 -5.24
N LYS A 337 8.88 -22.26 -6.26
CA LYS A 337 9.42 -23.60 -6.36
C LYS A 337 10.69 -23.62 -7.20
N GLY A 338 11.66 -24.43 -6.81
CA GLY A 338 12.93 -24.52 -7.53
C GLY A 338 13.79 -25.69 -7.10
N ARG A 339 14.87 -25.97 -7.84
CA ARG A 339 15.73 -27.12 -7.57
C ARG A 339 16.36 -27.03 -6.18
N GLY A 340 16.24 -28.09 -5.39
CA GLY A 340 16.82 -28.15 -4.03
C GLY A 340 16.15 -27.22 -3.02
N HIS A 341 14.96 -26.70 -3.34
CA HIS A 341 14.13 -25.99 -2.38
C HIS A 341 13.51 -26.97 -1.36
N GLY A 342 13.21 -26.45 -0.16
CA GLY A 342 12.77 -27.24 0.98
C GLY A 342 11.26 -27.43 1.04
N ARG A 343 10.76 -27.60 2.26
CA ARG A 343 9.33 -27.78 2.55
C ARG A 343 8.79 -26.67 3.43
N LEU A 344 7.58 -26.20 3.13
CA LEU A 344 6.84 -25.22 3.93
C LEU A 344 5.69 -25.91 4.65
N GLN A 345 5.73 -25.92 5.97
CA GLN A 345 4.57 -26.26 6.78
C GLN A 345 3.67 -25.03 6.91
N ILE A 346 2.37 -25.26 6.77
CA ILE A 346 1.29 -24.29 6.93
C ILE A 346 0.42 -24.74 8.10
N GLN A 347 -0.07 -23.78 8.88
CA GLN A 347 -0.93 -24.00 10.03
C GLN A 347 -1.92 -22.85 10.19
N VAL A 348 -3.18 -23.14 10.55
CA VAL A 348 -4.16 -22.14 10.98
C VAL A 348 -4.62 -22.46 12.39
N ASP A 349 -4.63 -21.46 13.27
CA ASP A 349 -5.09 -21.54 14.67
C ASP A 349 -4.43 -22.64 15.51
N GLY A 350 -3.19 -23.00 15.17
CA GLY A 350 -2.50 -24.10 15.86
C GLY A 350 -3.01 -25.49 15.46
N GLN A 351 -4.00 -25.59 14.58
CA GLN A 351 -4.57 -26.83 14.07
C GLN A 351 -4.04 -27.16 12.67
N GLU A 352 -4.19 -28.42 12.25
CA GLU A 352 -3.85 -29.04 10.95
C GLU A 352 -2.59 -28.54 10.22
N ARG A 353 -1.64 -29.45 9.97
CA ARG A 353 -0.36 -29.11 9.34
C ARG A 353 -0.30 -29.64 7.93
N VAL A 354 -0.50 -28.76 6.95
CA VAL A 354 -0.18 -29.07 5.56
C VAL A 354 1.29 -28.81 5.32
N VAL A 355 1.99 -29.74 4.69
CA VAL A 355 3.40 -29.59 4.33
C VAL A 355 3.51 -29.56 2.80
N LEU A 356 3.89 -28.41 2.26
CA LEU A 356 4.12 -28.20 0.85
C LEU A 356 5.57 -28.55 0.50
N ASP A 357 5.75 -29.36 -0.54
CA ASP A 357 7.04 -29.47 -1.20
C ASP A 357 7.25 -28.26 -2.12
N THR A 358 8.36 -27.55 -1.91
CA THR A 358 8.73 -26.40 -2.73
C THR A 358 9.84 -26.73 -3.73
N SER A 359 10.25 -28.00 -3.82
CA SER A 359 11.17 -28.46 -4.86
C SER A 359 10.47 -28.51 -6.23
N ALA A 360 11.19 -28.13 -7.29
CA ALA A 360 10.79 -28.32 -8.68
C ALA A 360 12.02 -28.39 -9.59
N GLU A 361 11.90 -29.10 -10.71
CA GLU A 361 12.97 -29.21 -11.72
C GLU A 361 13.25 -27.88 -12.43
N ALA A 362 12.22 -27.03 -12.57
CA ALA A 362 12.33 -25.70 -13.15
C ALA A 362 11.74 -24.64 -12.18
N PRO A 363 12.23 -23.38 -12.23
CA PRO A 363 11.68 -22.29 -11.43
C PRO A 363 10.20 -22.05 -11.76
N GLU A 364 9.35 -22.07 -10.74
CA GLU A 364 7.89 -21.94 -10.88
C GLU A 364 7.36 -21.05 -9.74
N ASP A 365 6.42 -20.15 -10.06
CA ASP A 365 5.69 -19.42 -9.03
C ASP A 365 4.43 -20.21 -8.69
N ALA A 366 4.21 -20.45 -7.40
CA ALA A 366 3.14 -21.29 -6.90
C ALA A 366 2.33 -20.56 -5.82
N ARG A 367 1.07 -20.96 -5.70
CA ARG A 367 0.17 -20.49 -4.67
C ARG A 367 -0.47 -21.66 -3.93
N TYR A 368 -0.73 -21.46 -2.65
CA TYR A 368 -1.53 -22.38 -1.84
C TYR A 368 -2.62 -21.59 -1.15
N ARG A 369 -3.87 -21.88 -1.50
CA ARG A 369 -5.06 -21.25 -0.93
C ARG A 369 -5.76 -22.20 0.03
N LEU A 370 -6.22 -21.66 1.15
CA LEU A 370 -7.06 -22.32 2.13
C LEU A 370 -8.22 -21.39 2.48
N THR A 371 -9.45 -21.92 2.48
CA THR A 371 -10.64 -21.25 2.99
C THR A 371 -10.94 -21.78 4.39
N VAL A 372 -11.31 -20.90 5.30
CA VAL A 372 -11.71 -21.19 6.68
C VAL A 372 -13.08 -20.57 6.94
N GLU A 373 -13.72 -20.93 8.06
CA GLU A 373 -14.90 -20.20 8.52
C GLU A 373 -14.55 -18.71 8.69
N ASP A 374 -15.47 -17.80 8.41
CA ASP A 374 -15.19 -16.37 8.53
C ASP A 374 -15.12 -15.96 10.01
N GLY A 375 -13.92 -15.65 10.50
CA GLY A 375 -13.70 -15.45 11.94
C GLY A 375 -12.31 -14.94 12.29
N PRO A 376 -11.98 -14.84 13.59
CA PRO A 376 -10.64 -14.51 14.04
C PRO A 376 -9.70 -15.70 13.80
N HIS A 377 -8.60 -15.46 13.09
CA HIS A 377 -7.67 -16.52 12.69
C HIS A 377 -6.22 -16.09 12.74
N THR A 378 -5.33 -17.06 12.96
CA THR A 378 -3.89 -16.92 12.81
C THR A 378 -3.35 -17.93 11.80
N PHE A 379 -2.88 -17.44 10.66
CA PHE A 379 -2.18 -18.22 9.64
C PHE A 379 -0.67 -18.18 9.84
N LYS A 380 -0.01 -19.34 9.86
CA LYS A 380 1.43 -19.49 10.10
C LYS A 380 2.08 -20.33 9.02
N ILE A 381 3.29 -19.94 8.65
CA ILE A 381 4.18 -20.75 7.80
C ILE A 381 5.50 -21.03 8.51
N ARG A 382 6.11 -22.18 8.23
CA ARG A 382 7.45 -22.53 8.72
C ARG A 382 8.21 -23.40 7.72
N ASN A 383 9.47 -23.06 7.46
CA ASN A 383 10.38 -23.97 6.75
C ASN A 383 10.76 -25.15 7.68
N VAL A 384 10.40 -26.37 7.27
CA VAL A 384 10.63 -27.62 8.02
C VAL A 384 11.77 -28.47 7.46
N GLY A 385 12.65 -27.88 6.66
CA GLY A 385 13.87 -28.50 6.14
C GLY A 385 13.73 -29.04 4.71
N GLY A 386 14.73 -29.79 4.28
CA GLY A 386 14.85 -30.26 2.89
C GLY A 386 15.48 -29.24 1.92
N GLY A 387 15.73 -28.01 2.36
CA GLY A 387 16.32 -26.95 1.54
C GLY A 387 15.91 -25.56 2.01
N VAL A 388 16.33 -24.54 1.26
CA VAL A 388 15.81 -23.17 1.44
C VAL A 388 14.40 -23.08 0.86
N THR A 389 13.58 -22.20 1.41
CA THR A 389 12.28 -21.85 0.84
C THR A 389 12.34 -20.40 0.38
N ARG A 390 11.62 -20.07 -0.68
CA ARG A 390 11.51 -18.68 -1.14
C ARG A 390 10.03 -18.33 -1.21
N VAL A 391 9.64 -17.33 -0.42
CA VAL A 391 8.25 -16.91 -0.23
C VAL A 391 8.14 -15.44 -0.60
N TYR A 392 7.04 -15.04 -1.21
CA TYR A 392 6.77 -13.66 -1.58
C TYR A 392 5.93 -12.96 -0.51
N GLY A 393 4.85 -13.60 -0.09
CA GLY A 393 3.92 -13.05 0.89
C GLY A 393 2.70 -13.93 1.06
N ALA A 394 1.71 -13.40 1.78
CA ALA A 394 0.41 -14.02 1.91
C ALA A 394 -0.71 -13.00 1.68
N VAL A 395 -1.84 -13.47 1.18
CA VAL A 395 -3.10 -12.74 1.05
C VAL A 395 -4.02 -13.18 2.17
N VAL A 396 -4.68 -12.21 2.82
CA VAL A 396 -5.73 -12.45 3.82
C VAL A 396 -7.01 -11.80 3.32
N GLU A 397 -8.01 -12.60 2.98
CA GLU A 397 -9.28 -12.15 2.40
C GLU A 397 -10.49 -12.82 3.07
N ARG A 398 -11.68 -12.39 2.70
CA ARG A 398 -12.98 -12.94 3.10
C ARG A 398 -13.83 -13.15 1.84
N GLU A 399 -14.65 -14.19 1.83
CA GLU A 399 -15.54 -14.48 0.69
C GLU A 399 -16.89 -13.75 0.86
N VAL A 400 -16.81 -12.43 1.07
CA VAL A 400 -17.98 -11.54 1.24
C VAL A 400 -17.80 -10.26 0.41
N PRO A 401 -18.90 -9.60 -0.01
CA PRO A 401 -18.76 -8.38 -0.79
C PRO A 401 -18.08 -7.25 -0.02
N GLY A 402 -17.04 -6.66 -0.60
CA GLY A 402 -16.26 -5.62 0.06
C GLY A 402 -15.02 -5.16 -0.70
N VAL A 403 -14.19 -4.38 -0.02
CA VAL A 403 -12.94 -3.84 -0.56
C VAL A 403 -11.73 -4.52 0.09
N VAL A 404 -10.72 -4.78 -0.73
CA VAL A 404 -9.38 -5.18 -0.32
C VAL A 404 -8.37 -4.12 -0.77
N TYR A 405 -7.39 -3.82 0.08
CA TYR A 405 -6.37 -2.81 -0.21
C TYR A 405 -4.96 -3.31 0.09
N ASP A 406 -4.22 -3.67 -0.95
CA ASP A 406 -2.82 -4.07 -0.85
C ASP A 406 -1.92 -2.83 -0.72
N SER A 407 -1.24 -2.69 0.43
CA SER A 407 -0.23 -1.64 0.65
C SER A 407 1.18 -2.19 0.44
N ILE A 408 1.83 -1.75 -0.65
CA ILE A 408 3.10 -2.30 -1.14
C ILE A 408 4.15 -1.17 -1.20
N GLY A 409 4.59 -0.74 -0.02
CA GLY A 409 5.69 0.23 0.12
C GLY A 409 7.04 -0.45 0.30
N VAL A 410 8.01 -0.13 -0.58
CA VAL A 410 9.40 -0.54 -0.42
C VAL A 410 10.26 0.68 -0.12
N VAL A 411 10.79 0.75 1.09
CA VAL A 411 11.57 1.90 1.57
C VAL A 411 12.75 2.20 0.64
N GLY A 412 12.86 3.47 0.21
CA GLY A 412 13.91 3.92 -0.70
C GLY A 412 13.68 3.58 -2.17
N ALA A 413 12.54 2.98 -2.52
CA ALA A 413 12.24 2.61 -3.90
C ALA A 413 12.16 3.83 -4.83
N ARG A 414 12.68 3.63 -6.03
CA ARG A 414 12.42 4.45 -7.21
C ARG A 414 11.69 3.57 -8.21
N ALA A 415 10.69 4.11 -8.90
CA ALA A 415 9.92 3.35 -9.88
C ALA A 415 10.80 2.58 -10.87
N ALA A 416 11.81 3.24 -11.45
CA ALA A 416 12.73 2.63 -12.42
C ALA A 416 13.45 1.36 -11.91
N ARG A 417 13.57 1.17 -10.59
CA ARG A 417 14.16 -0.05 -10.03
C ARG A 417 13.26 -1.27 -10.21
N GLN A 418 11.95 -1.09 -10.39
CA GLN A 418 11.03 -2.18 -10.73
C GLN A 418 11.46 -2.91 -12.02
N LEU A 419 12.19 -2.21 -12.91
CA LEU A 419 12.73 -2.80 -14.13
C LEU A 419 13.83 -3.86 -13.87
N PHE A 420 14.31 -3.98 -12.63
CA PHE A 420 15.22 -5.06 -12.22
C PHE A 420 14.51 -6.39 -11.97
N ALA A 421 13.19 -6.37 -11.80
CA ALA A 421 12.40 -7.57 -11.75
C ALA A 421 12.27 -8.19 -13.15
N ASP A 422 12.22 -9.52 -13.19
CA ASP A 422 11.90 -10.25 -14.39
C ASP A 422 10.49 -9.89 -14.86
N GLU A 423 10.36 -9.60 -16.16
CA GLU A 423 9.13 -9.04 -16.73
C GLU A 423 7.99 -10.06 -16.75
N ALA A 424 8.26 -11.27 -17.24
CA ALA A 424 7.28 -12.34 -17.32
C ALA A 424 6.80 -12.76 -15.93
N HIS A 425 7.72 -12.85 -14.97
CA HIS A 425 7.39 -13.08 -13.57
C HIS A 425 6.49 -11.98 -12.98
N THR A 426 6.82 -10.72 -13.22
CA THR A 426 6.03 -9.59 -12.71
C THR A 426 4.61 -9.62 -13.30
N GLN A 427 4.49 -9.79 -14.61
CA GLN A 427 3.20 -9.84 -15.29
C GLN A 427 2.36 -11.04 -14.83
N ALA A 428 2.95 -12.23 -14.69
CA ALA A 428 2.26 -13.42 -14.21
C ALA A 428 1.73 -13.24 -12.78
N GLN A 429 2.49 -12.58 -11.90
CA GLN A 429 2.07 -12.30 -10.52
C GLN A 429 0.94 -11.26 -10.46
N LEU A 430 0.97 -10.26 -11.34
CA LEU A 430 -0.12 -9.26 -11.45
C LEU A 430 -1.41 -9.90 -11.96
N ALA A 431 -1.33 -10.72 -13.02
CA ALA A 431 -2.47 -11.41 -13.60
C ALA A 431 -3.17 -12.37 -12.61
N GLN A 432 -2.43 -12.86 -11.61
CA GLN A 432 -2.96 -13.76 -10.57
C GLN A 432 -3.77 -13.04 -9.49
N ARG A 433 -3.58 -11.73 -9.29
CA ARG A 433 -4.14 -11.00 -8.15
C ARG A 433 -5.58 -10.52 -8.37
N ASP A 434 -6.01 -10.43 -9.64
CA ASP A 434 -7.33 -9.95 -10.07
C ASP A 434 -7.62 -8.52 -9.56
N LEU A 435 -6.84 -7.56 -10.04
CA LEU A 435 -6.90 -6.18 -9.56
C LEU A 435 -7.94 -5.35 -10.30
N ASP A 436 -8.66 -4.51 -9.57
CA ASP A 436 -9.55 -3.50 -10.15
C ASP A 436 -8.87 -2.15 -10.29
N LEU A 437 -7.90 -1.84 -9.42
CA LEU A 437 -7.14 -0.58 -9.45
C LEU A 437 -5.68 -0.76 -9.05
N MET A 438 -4.79 -0.34 -9.95
CA MET A 438 -3.36 -0.15 -9.69
C MET A 438 -3.05 1.33 -9.41
N VAL A 439 -2.45 1.60 -8.27
CA VAL A 439 -1.99 2.94 -7.86
C VAL A 439 -0.46 2.95 -7.74
N PHE A 440 0.19 3.88 -8.42
CA PHE A 440 1.64 4.08 -8.35
C PHE A 440 1.98 5.39 -7.66
N MET A 441 2.65 5.32 -6.50
CA MET A 441 3.09 6.48 -5.73
C MET A 441 4.60 6.43 -5.51
N TYR A 442 5.35 7.04 -6.43
CA TYR A 442 6.80 7.17 -6.37
C TYR A 442 7.19 8.62 -6.61
N GLY A 443 8.44 8.98 -6.28
CA GLY A 443 9.06 10.21 -6.76
C GLY A 443 9.94 10.88 -5.73
N GLY A 444 9.60 10.77 -4.45
CA GLY A 444 10.37 11.38 -3.35
C GLY A 444 11.84 10.96 -3.37
N ASN A 445 12.10 9.66 -3.58
CA ASN A 445 13.45 9.12 -3.69
C ASN A 445 14.19 9.47 -4.99
N ALA A 446 13.50 9.98 -6.02
CA ALA A 446 14.11 10.41 -7.28
C ALA A 446 14.53 11.91 -7.27
N LEU A 447 14.09 12.69 -6.27
CA LEU A 447 14.43 14.11 -6.15
C LEU A 447 15.94 14.37 -6.04
N PRO A 448 16.72 13.59 -5.26
CA PRO A 448 18.16 13.82 -5.14
C PRO A 448 18.98 13.32 -6.35
N ASP A 449 18.39 12.53 -7.26
CA ASP A 449 19.11 11.92 -8.37
C ASP A 449 19.52 12.97 -9.40
N SER A 450 20.60 12.77 -10.16
CA SER A 450 20.96 13.66 -11.28
C SER A 450 20.41 13.23 -12.63
N THR A 451 19.56 12.20 -12.67
CA THR A 451 18.94 11.67 -13.89
C THR A 451 18.17 12.78 -14.61
N ARG A 452 18.41 12.92 -15.93
CA ARG A 452 17.64 13.84 -16.79
C ARG A 452 16.16 13.49 -16.79
N LEU A 453 15.29 14.49 -16.83
CA LEU A 453 13.85 14.30 -16.73
C LEU A 453 13.28 13.43 -17.86
N GLU A 454 13.84 13.51 -19.07
CA GLU A 454 13.39 12.67 -20.20
C GLU A 454 13.71 11.19 -19.94
N ALA A 455 14.89 10.90 -19.38
CA ALA A 455 15.27 9.53 -19.02
C ALA A 455 14.44 9.02 -17.85
N TYR A 456 14.12 9.89 -16.88
CA TYR A 456 13.20 9.56 -15.79
C TYR A 456 11.80 9.23 -16.34
N GLN A 457 11.21 10.10 -17.17
CA GLN A 457 9.90 9.90 -17.80
C GLN A 457 9.86 8.58 -18.56
N ALA A 458 10.85 8.32 -19.42
CA ALA A 458 10.92 7.08 -20.21
C ALA A 458 10.96 5.83 -19.32
N SER A 459 11.78 5.87 -18.26
CA SER A 459 11.86 4.73 -17.31
C SER A 459 10.57 4.56 -16.51
N PHE A 460 9.88 5.65 -16.15
CA PHE A 460 8.62 5.62 -15.43
C PHE A 460 7.51 5.05 -16.31
N LEU A 461 7.41 5.53 -17.56
CA LEU A 461 6.49 5.00 -18.58
C LEU A 461 6.68 3.50 -18.79
N GLN A 462 7.93 3.04 -18.91
CA GLN A 462 8.23 1.61 -19.08
C GLN A 462 7.72 0.76 -17.90
N VAL A 463 7.81 1.27 -16.68
CA VAL A 463 7.27 0.60 -15.49
C VAL A 463 5.75 0.51 -15.57
N LEU A 464 5.07 1.62 -15.89
CA LEU A 464 3.61 1.64 -16.03
C LEU A 464 3.14 0.65 -17.11
N GLN A 465 3.76 0.68 -18.29
CA GLN A 465 3.44 -0.24 -19.39
C GLN A 465 3.65 -1.70 -18.99
N ARG A 466 4.75 -2.03 -18.29
CA ARG A 466 5.00 -3.39 -17.80
C ARG A 466 3.91 -3.89 -16.85
N PHE A 467 3.48 -3.04 -15.93
CA PHE A 467 2.43 -3.41 -14.97
C PHE A 467 1.07 -3.55 -15.64
N ARG A 468 0.72 -2.61 -16.53
CA ARG A 468 -0.50 -2.69 -17.34
C ARG A 468 -0.56 -3.94 -18.22
N ALA A 469 0.55 -4.38 -18.78
CA ALA A 469 0.59 -5.63 -19.53
C ALA A 469 0.28 -6.86 -18.65
N GLY A 470 0.54 -6.80 -17.34
CA GLY A 470 0.22 -7.86 -16.38
C GLY A 470 -1.21 -7.80 -15.82
N ALA A 471 -1.85 -6.64 -15.87
CA ALA A 471 -3.24 -6.43 -15.42
C ALA A 471 -3.95 -5.44 -16.36
N PRO A 472 -4.28 -5.88 -17.60
CA PRO A 472 -4.78 -4.97 -18.64
C PRO A 472 -6.18 -4.42 -18.34
N ASP A 473 -6.99 -5.17 -17.60
CA ASP A 473 -8.37 -4.82 -17.25
C ASP A 473 -8.47 -3.95 -15.99
N ALA A 474 -7.40 -3.89 -15.20
CA ALA A 474 -7.34 -3.05 -14.01
C ALA A 474 -7.25 -1.57 -14.40
N ALA A 475 -8.00 -0.72 -13.68
CA ALA A 475 -7.79 0.72 -13.76
C ALA A 475 -6.35 1.07 -13.36
N CYS A 476 -5.79 2.12 -13.95
CA CYS A 476 -4.44 2.57 -13.65
C CYS A 476 -4.45 4.04 -13.21
N LEU A 477 -3.79 4.33 -12.09
CA LEU A 477 -3.65 5.67 -11.56
C LEU A 477 -2.23 5.93 -11.05
N VAL A 478 -1.67 7.09 -11.40
CA VAL A 478 -0.43 7.60 -10.83
C VAL A 478 -0.78 8.66 -9.80
N MET A 479 -0.36 8.43 -8.56
CA MET A 479 -0.44 9.39 -7.47
C MET A 479 0.91 10.11 -7.37
N SER A 480 0.88 11.44 -7.30
CA SER A 480 2.11 12.24 -7.16
C SER A 480 2.89 11.87 -5.88
N PRO A 481 4.20 12.18 -5.80
CA PRO A 481 4.87 12.24 -4.51
C PRO A 481 4.24 13.29 -3.59
N LEU A 482 4.50 13.18 -2.29
CA LEU A 482 4.17 14.21 -1.30
C LEU A 482 5.03 15.46 -1.51
N ASP A 483 4.64 16.60 -0.93
CA ASP A 483 5.54 17.76 -0.86
C ASP A 483 6.79 17.42 -0.03
N HIS A 484 7.97 17.57 -0.62
CA HIS A 484 9.25 17.41 0.05
C HIS A 484 9.87 18.78 0.26
N GLY A 485 10.38 19.03 1.47
CA GLY A 485 10.92 20.31 1.89
C GLY A 485 12.43 20.35 1.97
N GLU A 486 12.98 21.54 1.75
CA GLU A 486 14.35 21.86 2.11
C GLU A 486 14.41 23.13 2.96
N ARG A 487 15.42 23.22 3.82
CA ARG A 487 15.71 24.44 4.58
C ARG A 487 16.59 25.36 3.75
N ARG A 488 16.14 26.60 3.55
CA ARG A 488 16.90 27.67 2.90
C ARG A 488 16.66 28.99 3.63
N ARG A 489 17.76 29.61 4.09
CA ARG A 489 17.73 30.90 4.83
C ARG A 489 16.71 30.90 5.98
N GLY A 490 16.69 29.83 6.77
CA GLY A 490 15.79 29.69 7.92
C GLY A 490 14.33 29.37 7.59
N ARG A 491 13.95 29.29 6.30
CA ARG A 491 12.59 28.93 5.88
C ARG A 491 12.56 27.52 5.29
N ILE A 492 11.45 26.82 5.51
CA ILE A 492 11.14 25.56 4.84
C ILE A 492 10.39 25.90 3.54
N ARG A 493 10.84 25.34 2.43
CA ARG A 493 10.21 25.47 1.12
C ARG A 493 10.16 24.13 0.41
N THR A 494 9.26 23.96 -0.55
CA THR A 494 9.25 22.83 -1.47
C THR A 494 10.58 22.70 -2.21
N VAL A 495 11.04 21.48 -2.40
CA VAL A 495 12.20 21.16 -3.25
C VAL A 495 11.85 21.55 -4.70
N PRO A 496 12.58 22.49 -5.34
CA PRO A 496 12.18 23.04 -6.64
C PRO A 496 11.96 22.00 -7.75
N ARG A 497 12.74 20.91 -7.73
CA ARG A 497 12.66 19.82 -8.71
C ARG A 497 11.33 19.04 -8.68
N MET A 498 10.53 19.17 -7.62
CA MET A 498 9.24 18.50 -7.48
C MET A 498 8.34 18.73 -8.69
N TYR A 499 8.23 19.97 -9.17
CA TYR A 499 7.35 20.32 -10.29
C TYR A 499 7.72 19.62 -11.58
N ASP A 500 9.00 19.68 -11.93
CA ASP A 500 9.50 19.05 -13.15
C ASP A 500 9.35 17.53 -13.11
N LEU A 501 9.58 16.93 -11.94
CA LEU A 501 9.38 15.51 -11.71
C LEU A 501 7.91 15.11 -11.87
N MET A 502 6.98 15.83 -11.21
CA MET A 502 5.54 15.56 -11.29
C MET A 502 5.01 15.76 -12.72
N LYS A 503 5.49 16.79 -13.43
CA LYS A 503 5.16 17.00 -14.84
C LYS A 503 5.57 15.79 -15.70
N ALA A 504 6.77 15.27 -15.50
CA ALA A 504 7.25 14.08 -16.19
C ALA A 504 6.42 12.83 -15.83
N GLN A 505 6.05 12.63 -14.56
CA GLN A 505 5.20 11.51 -14.14
C GLN A 505 3.80 11.59 -14.72
N LYS A 506 3.20 12.79 -14.73
CA LYS A 506 1.87 13.01 -15.30
C LYS A 506 1.84 12.76 -16.81
N ALA A 507 2.87 13.22 -17.53
CA ALA A 507 3.01 12.91 -18.95
C ALA A 507 3.10 11.40 -19.20
N ALA A 508 3.96 10.70 -18.46
CA ALA A 508 4.07 9.24 -18.55
C ALA A 508 2.77 8.51 -18.14
N ALA A 509 2.03 9.04 -17.16
CA ALA A 509 0.75 8.47 -16.74
C ALA A 509 -0.26 8.49 -17.89
N PHE A 510 -0.49 9.65 -18.49
CA PHE A 510 -1.42 9.79 -19.62
C PHE A 510 -0.96 9.01 -20.85
N GLU A 511 0.33 8.98 -21.15
CA GLU A 511 0.89 8.17 -22.25
C GLU A 511 0.68 6.66 -22.01
N ALA A 512 0.74 6.21 -20.75
CA ALA A 512 0.40 4.84 -20.38
C ALA A 512 -1.12 4.58 -20.26
N GLY A 513 -1.98 5.57 -20.54
CA GLY A 513 -3.43 5.49 -20.38
C GLY A 513 -3.88 5.44 -18.91
N CYS A 514 -3.07 5.88 -17.97
CA CYS A 514 -3.37 5.95 -16.55
C CYS A 514 -3.95 7.33 -16.18
N ALA A 515 -4.83 7.37 -15.19
CA ALA A 515 -5.27 8.60 -14.56
C ALA A 515 -4.15 9.23 -13.70
N TRP A 516 -4.30 10.51 -13.35
CA TRP A 516 -3.38 11.25 -12.49
C TRP A 516 -4.10 11.81 -11.27
N TYR A 517 -3.47 11.72 -10.11
CA TYR A 517 -3.94 12.40 -8.90
C TYR A 517 -2.79 13.07 -8.16
N SER A 518 -2.92 14.38 -7.92
CA SER A 518 -1.91 15.15 -7.20
C SER A 518 -2.21 15.18 -5.71
N ILE A 519 -1.68 14.20 -4.97
CA ILE A 519 -1.71 14.25 -3.49
C ILE A 519 -0.84 15.42 -2.97
N PHE A 520 0.14 15.89 -3.76
CA PHE A 520 0.89 17.12 -3.51
C PHE A 520 -0.05 18.34 -3.42
N ASP A 521 -0.91 18.53 -4.42
CA ASP A 521 -1.88 19.63 -4.42
C ASP A 521 -2.94 19.41 -3.33
N ALA A 522 -3.35 18.15 -3.12
CA ALA A 522 -4.30 17.82 -2.05
C ALA A 522 -3.78 18.20 -0.65
N MET A 523 -2.47 18.03 -0.39
CA MET A 523 -1.81 18.48 0.84
C MET A 523 -1.81 20.01 1.02
N GLY A 524 -2.07 20.76 -0.05
CA GLY A 524 -2.01 22.21 -0.14
C GLY A 524 -0.95 22.75 -1.10
N GLY A 525 -0.32 21.91 -1.92
CA GLY A 525 0.63 22.35 -2.94
C GLY A 525 1.92 22.95 -2.38
N GLU A 526 2.43 24.01 -3.03
CA GLU A 526 3.72 24.62 -2.68
C GLU A 526 3.81 25.02 -1.20
N GLY A 527 4.91 24.59 -0.55
CA GLY A 527 5.20 24.91 0.83
C GLY A 527 4.29 24.20 1.84
N ALA A 528 3.42 23.29 1.39
CA ALA A 528 2.57 22.50 2.26
C ALA A 528 3.40 21.77 3.33
N ILE A 529 4.56 21.21 2.96
CA ILE A 529 5.45 20.52 3.90
C ILE A 529 5.94 21.44 5.03
N GLY A 530 6.18 22.71 4.73
CA GLY A 530 6.53 23.71 5.73
C GLY A 530 5.36 24.03 6.65
N ARG A 531 4.14 24.18 6.09
CA ARG A 531 2.92 24.38 6.89
C ARG A 531 2.62 23.16 7.76
N TRP A 532 2.77 21.94 7.23
CA TRP A 532 2.58 20.68 7.93
C TRP A 532 3.62 20.45 9.03
N TYR A 533 4.88 20.86 8.83
CA TYR A 533 5.92 20.79 9.85
C TYR A 533 5.72 21.81 10.98
N ASN A 534 5.18 22.99 10.66
CA ASN A 534 4.92 24.05 11.63
C ASN A 534 3.53 23.94 12.30
N ALA A 535 2.66 23.05 11.82
CA ALA A 535 1.37 22.79 12.44
C ALA A 535 1.54 22.30 13.89
N SER A 536 0.56 22.63 14.74
CA SER A 536 0.48 22.12 16.11
C SER A 536 -0.85 21.39 16.28
N PRO A 537 -0.84 20.05 16.44
CA PRO A 537 0.32 19.16 16.37
C PRO A 537 0.88 18.98 14.95
N ARG A 538 2.15 18.56 14.84
CA ARG A 538 2.84 18.41 13.55
C ARG A 538 2.24 17.32 12.67
N LEU A 539 2.12 17.62 11.38
CA LEU A 539 1.68 16.68 10.34
C LEU A 539 2.84 16.12 9.51
N ALA A 540 4.01 16.78 9.54
CA ALA A 540 5.23 16.30 8.88
C ALA A 540 6.37 16.06 9.87
N ALA A 541 7.20 15.06 9.56
CA ALA A 541 8.42 14.74 10.29
C ALA A 541 9.52 15.80 10.06
N SER A 542 10.54 15.78 10.91
CA SER A 542 11.64 16.76 10.87
C SER A 542 12.57 16.66 9.66
N ASP A 543 12.51 15.54 8.96
CA ASP A 543 13.21 15.32 7.69
C ASP A 543 12.56 16.05 6.50
N LEU A 544 11.38 16.64 6.70
CA LEU A 544 10.62 17.37 5.68
C LEU A 544 10.30 16.51 4.45
N ALA A 545 10.14 15.20 4.61
CA ALA A 545 9.78 14.29 3.53
C ALA A 545 8.66 13.35 3.95
N HIS A 546 8.69 12.85 5.18
CA HIS A 546 7.71 11.89 5.66
C HIS A 546 6.61 12.57 6.49
N PRO A 547 5.36 12.12 6.39
CA PRO A 547 4.30 12.55 7.28
C PRO A 547 4.49 11.97 8.68
N THR A 548 3.97 12.64 9.72
CA THR A 548 3.74 12.00 11.02
C THR A 548 2.57 11.01 10.89
N GLY A 549 2.34 10.16 11.91
CA GLY A 549 1.18 9.26 11.90
C GLY A 549 -0.15 10.01 11.70
N ARG A 550 -0.27 11.24 12.23
CA ARG A 550 -1.43 12.12 12.00
C ARG A 550 -1.48 12.65 10.57
N GLY A 551 -0.35 13.12 10.05
CA GLY A 551 -0.26 13.53 8.64
C GLY A 551 -0.67 12.40 7.69
N SER A 552 -0.24 11.15 7.97
CA SER A 552 -0.65 9.99 7.17
C SER A 552 -2.16 9.77 7.18
N LYS A 553 -2.83 9.96 8.34
CA LYS A 553 -4.30 9.88 8.41
C LYS A 553 -4.96 10.96 7.54
N VAL A 554 -4.44 12.20 7.56
CA VAL A 554 -4.94 13.29 6.70
C VAL A 554 -4.78 12.92 5.21
N LEU A 555 -3.62 12.41 4.80
CA LEU A 555 -3.37 11.96 3.43
C LEU A 555 -4.35 10.87 2.98
N GLY A 556 -4.61 9.88 3.83
CA GLY A 556 -5.57 8.81 3.52
C GLY A 556 -7.00 9.32 3.37
N ARG A 557 -7.42 10.31 4.18
CA ARG A 557 -8.72 10.98 4.04
C ARG A 557 -8.81 11.79 2.76
N LEU A 558 -7.77 12.56 2.41
CA LEU A 558 -7.71 13.31 1.15
C LEU A 558 -7.82 12.39 -0.08
N TRP A 559 -7.12 11.25 -0.04
CA TRP A 559 -7.21 10.24 -1.08
C TRP A 559 -8.63 9.67 -1.19
N HIS A 560 -9.23 9.23 -0.09
CA HIS A 560 -10.61 8.71 -0.06
C HIS A 560 -11.62 9.73 -0.62
N LYS A 561 -11.57 10.99 -0.18
CA LYS A 561 -12.46 12.05 -0.67
C LYS A 561 -12.37 12.23 -2.18
N SER A 562 -11.15 12.27 -2.73
CA SER A 562 -10.94 12.45 -4.17
C SER A 562 -11.43 11.25 -4.98
N LEU A 563 -11.28 10.04 -4.44
CA LEU A 563 -11.84 8.82 -5.02
C LEU A 563 -13.37 8.83 -5.02
N MET A 564 -14.00 9.27 -3.91
CA MET A 564 -15.45 9.40 -3.82
C MET A 564 -16.00 10.48 -4.74
N LYS A 565 -15.27 11.59 -4.92
CA LYS A 565 -15.60 12.63 -5.91
C LYS A 565 -15.63 12.07 -7.32
N GLY A 566 -14.59 11.32 -7.70
CA GLY A 566 -14.50 10.69 -9.01
C GLY A 566 -15.62 9.67 -9.24
N PHE A 567 -15.92 8.85 -8.23
CA PHE A 567 -16.99 7.85 -8.31
C PHE A 567 -18.38 8.50 -8.45
N ALA A 568 -18.67 9.55 -7.66
CA ALA A 568 -19.89 10.33 -7.78
C ALA A 568 -20.05 10.95 -9.18
N GLY A 569 -18.96 11.48 -9.74
CA GLY A 569 -18.92 12.01 -11.10
C GLY A 569 -19.24 10.95 -12.16
N TRP A 570 -18.64 9.75 -12.03
CA TRP A 570 -18.88 8.62 -12.93
C TRP A 570 -20.35 8.16 -12.89
N LEU A 571 -20.93 7.97 -11.70
CA LEU A 571 -22.35 7.61 -11.54
C LEU A 571 -23.27 8.65 -12.18
N LYS A 572 -22.99 9.95 -11.97
CA LYS A 572 -23.77 11.05 -12.57
C LYS A 572 -23.69 11.05 -14.09
N ALA A 573 -22.50 10.87 -14.65
CA ALA A 573 -22.30 10.81 -16.10
C ALA A 573 -23.03 9.61 -16.72
N ARG A 574 -22.99 8.46 -16.04
CA ARG A 574 -23.68 7.24 -16.46
C ARG A 574 -25.21 7.41 -16.46
N LYS A 575 -25.77 8.00 -15.40
CA LYS A 575 -27.21 8.33 -15.32
C LYS A 575 -27.65 9.30 -16.42
N ALA A 576 -26.80 10.26 -16.78
CA ALA A 576 -27.08 11.21 -17.87
C ALA A 576 -27.00 10.58 -19.27
N ALA A 577 -26.28 9.46 -19.42
CA ALA A 577 -26.15 8.72 -20.68
C ALA A 577 -27.22 7.64 -20.87
N ALA A 578 -27.95 7.26 -19.82
CA ALA A 578 -29.06 6.33 -19.91
C ALA A 578 -30.24 6.97 -20.67
N PRO A 579 -30.88 6.25 -21.62
CA PRO A 579 -32.08 6.75 -22.29
C PRO A 579 -33.23 6.97 -21.27
N PRO A 580 -34.08 7.99 -21.49
CA PRO A 580 -35.13 8.39 -20.55
C PRO A 580 -36.24 7.37 -20.36
#